data_AF-A0A8J8MMB9-F1
#
_entry.id   AF-A0A8J8MMB9-F1
#
_cell.length_a   1.000
_cell.length_b   1.000
_cell.length_c   1.000
_cell.angle_alpha   90.00
_cell.angle_beta   90.00
_cell.angle_gamma   90.00
#
_symmetry.space_group_name_H-M   'P 1'
#
loop_
_entity.id
_entity.type
_entity.pdbx_description
1 polymer ?
#
loop_
_entity_poly.entity_id
_entity_poly.type
_entity_poly.pdbx_seq_one_letter_code
_entity_poly.pdbx_strand_id
1 'polypeptide(L)'
;MNNFKDFFTLGKLSVSYVMHKIFYIGILVIAFKAYLFAKGIYLTHTYMKGIEFVQDGQHLFTSTEVPNKPLAIFGFIIFFIIVLVIWKFICELLIKFFSYFES
;
A
#
# COMPACT_ATOMS: atom_id res chain seq x y z
N MET A 1 3.15 -14.44 -29.55
CA MET A 1 2.61 -15.56 -28.73
C MET A 1 3.77 -16.37 -28.14
N ASN A 2 4.58 -15.77 -27.23
CA ASN A 2 5.81 -16.39 -26.69
C ASN A 2 5.79 -16.61 -25.16
N ASN A 3 4.81 -16.09 -24.42
CA ASN A 3 4.82 -16.13 -22.94
C ASN A 3 4.49 -17.50 -22.33
N PHE A 4 4.01 -18.48 -23.11
CA PHE A 4 3.65 -19.81 -22.59
C PHE A 4 4.83 -20.77 -22.48
N LYS A 5 5.90 -20.60 -23.28
CA LYS A 5 7.10 -21.46 -23.18
C LYS A 5 7.89 -21.20 -21.89
N ASP A 6 7.88 -19.97 -21.40
CA ASP A 6 8.55 -19.59 -20.14
C ASP A 6 7.76 -20.02 -18.88
N PHE A 7 6.49 -20.36 -19.01
CA PHE A 7 5.70 -20.87 -17.89
C PHE A 7 6.15 -22.28 -17.47
N PHE A 8 6.66 -23.08 -18.42
CA PHE A 8 7.14 -24.44 -18.16
C PHE A 8 8.60 -24.50 -17.66
N THR A 9 9.37 -23.42 -17.77
CA THR A 9 10.72 -23.30 -17.17
C THR A 9 10.67 -22.91 -15.69
N LEU A 10 9.52 -22.51 -15.15
CA LEU A 10 9.31 -22.28 -13.70
C LEU A 10 9.63 -23.53 -12.85
N GLY A 11 9.42 -24.73 -13.39
CA GLY A 11 9.79 -25.98 -12.70
C GLY A 11 11.30 -26.26 -12.61
N LYS A 12 12.15 -25.46 -13.26
CA LYS A 12 13.63 -25.55 -13.18
C LYS A 12 14.26 -24.39 -12.41
N LEU A 13 13.47 -23.41 -11.99
CA LEU A 13 13.95 -22.23 -11.27
C LEU A 13 13.97 -22.50 -9.78
N SER A 14 15.04 -22.09 -9.10
CA SER A 14 15.15 -22.26 -7.65
C SER A 14 13.99 -21.58 -6.93
N VAL A 15 13.44 -22.25 -5.92
CA VAL A 15 12.35 -21.74 -5.06
C VAL A 15 12.67 -20.32 -4.55
N SER A 16 13.92 -20.07 -4.20
CA SER A 16 14.42 -18.76 -3.77
C SER A 16 14.21 -17.67 -4.84
N TYR A 17 14.50 -17.96 -6.11
CA TYR A 17 14.34 -16.99 -7.21
C TYR A 17 12.87 -16.65 -7.48
N VAL A 18 11.99 -17.65 -7.45
CA VAL A 18 10.54 -17.46 -7.64
C VAL A 18 9.96 -16.64 -6.47
N MET A 19 10.34 -16.97 -5.24
CA MET A 19 9.89 -16.24 -4.05
C MET A 19 10.39 -14.80 -4.03
N HIS A 20 11.59 -14.53 -4.53
CA HIS A 20 12.10 -13.18 -4.67
C HIS A 20 11.25 -12.32 -5.62
N LYS A 21 10.80 -12.89 -6.76
CA LYS A 21 9.87 -12.20 -7.67
C LYS A 21 8.51 -11.96 -7.02
N ILE A 22 7.96 -12.96 -6.35
CA ILE A 22 6.68 -12.86 -5.64
C ILE A 22 6.76 -11.77 -4.56
N PHE A 23 7.87 -11.69 -3.84
CA PHE A 23 8.09 -10.66 -2.84
C PHE A 23 7.97 -9.25 -3.42
N TYR A 24 8.64 -8.96 -4.54
CA TYR A 24 8.56 -7.65 -5.20
C TYR A 24 7.18 -7.34 -5.78
N ILE A 25 6.51 -8.32 -6.38
CA ILE A 25 5.13 -8.13 -6.85
C ILE A 25 4.21 -7.81 -5.66
N GLY A 26 4.40 -8.51 -4.54
CA GLY A 26 3.67 -8.26 -3.30
C GLY A 26 3.89 -6.85 -2.76
N ILE A 27 5.12 -6.32 -2.80
CA ILE A 27 5.40 -4.92 -2.39
C ILE A 27 4.53 -3.93 -3.17
N LEU A 28 4.38 -4.12 -4.48
CA LEU A 28 3.57 -3.24 -5.33
C LEU A 28 2.09 -3.28 -4.91
N VAL A 29 1.55 -4.48 -4.68
CA VAL A 29 0.18 -4.66 -4.18
C VAL A 29 -0.01 -4.00 -2.81
N ILE A 30 0.96 -4.15 -1.91
CA ILE A 30 0.93 -3.56 -0.56
C ILE A 30 0.98 -2.05 -0.63
N ALA A 31 1.82 -1.47 -1.48
CA ALA A 31 1.88 -0.02 -1.70
C ALA A 31 0.53 0.53 -2.19
N PHE A 32 -0.12 -0.15 -3.13
CA PHE A 32 -1.45 0.24 -3.61
C PHE A 32 -2.52 0.16 -2.51
N LYS A 33 -2.53 -0.91 -1.70
CA LYS A 33 -3.45 -1.03 -0.57
C LYS A 33 -3.21 0.01 0.51
N ALA A 34 -1.94 0.30 0.83
CA ALA A 34 -1.57 1.36 1.76
C ALA A 34 -2.05 2.73 1.26
N TYR A 35 -1.94 3.00 -0.04
CA TYR A 35 -2.47 4.23 -0.64
C TYR A 35 -3.99 4.34 -0.48
N LEU A 36 -4.74 3.25 -0.75
CA LEU A 36 -6.20 3.25 -0.54
C LEU A 36 -6.58 3.49 0.92
N PHE A 37 -5.85 2.88 1.85
CA PHE A 37 -6.04 3.11 3.29
C PHE A 37 -5.78 4.58 3.68
N ALA A 38 -4.67 5.15 3.22
CA ALA A 38 -4.31 6.55 3.44
C ALA A 38 -5.34 7.51 2.84
N LYS A 39 -5.86 7.20 1.65
CA LYS A 39 -6.95 7.96 1.02
C LYS A 39 -8.22 7.93 1.88
N GLY A 40 -8.53 6.81 2.52
CA GLY A 40 -9.63 6.71 3.48
C GLY A 40 -9.45 7.70 4.64
N ILE A 41 -8.25 7.74 5.24
CA ILE A 41 -7.94 8.69 6.33
C ILE A 41 -7.97 10.14 5.83
N TYR A 42 -7.46 10.42 4.64
CA TYR A 42 -7.46 11.77 4.06
C TYR A 42 -8.88 12.33 3.93
N LEU A 43 -9.85 11.48 3.57
CA LEU A 43 -11.25 11.84 3.41
C LEU A 43 -11.99 11.96 4.76
N THR A 44 -11.40 11.53 5.87
CA THR A 44 -11.96 11.83 7.19
C THR A 44 -11.62 13.27 7.57
N HIS A 45 -12.66 14.10 7.66
CA HIS A 45 -12.53 15.52 8.02
C HIS A 45 -12.34 15.64 9.54
N THR A 46 -11.21 16.19 9.98
CA THR A 46 -10.87 16.29 11.41
C THR A 46 -11.33 17.59 12.07
N TYR A 47 -11.44 18.68 11.32
CA TYR A 47 -11.87 19.96 11.84
C TYR A 47 -12.44 20.85 10.73
N MET A 48 -13.40 21.68 11.11
CA MET A 48 -13.91 22.75 10.27
C MET A 48 -13.07 24.01 10.50
N LYS A 49 -12.54 24.59 9.43
CA LYS A 49 -11.82 25.86 9.46
C LYS A 49 -12.78 26.97 9.03
N GLY A 50 -12.98 27.97 9.88
CA GLY A 50 -13.62 29.22 9.48
C GLY A 50 -12.73 29.94 8.48
N ILE A 51 -13.27 30.24 7.30
CA ILE A 51 -12.64 31.09 6.30
C ILE A 51 -13.49 32.34 6.11
N GLU A 52 -12.82 33.47 6.08
CA GLU A 52 -13.41 34.77 5.80
C GLU A 52 -13.09 35.12 4.35
N PHE A 53 -14.12 35.48 3.59
CA PHE A 53 -13.96 35.93 2.22
C PHE A 53 -14.82 37.17 2.00
N VAL A 54 -14.26 38.14 1.27
CA VAL A 54 -14.94 39.39 0.95
C VAL A 54 -15.71 39.19 -0.34
N GLN A 55 -17.03 39.27 -0.27
CA GLN A 55 -17.93 39.25 -1.43
C GLN A 55 -18.79 40.51 -1.37
N ASP A 56 -18.81 41.28 -2.46
CA ASP A 56 -19.55 42.55 -2.56
C ASP A 56 -19.29 43.55 -1.41
N GLY A 57 -18.04 43.61 -0.93
CA GLY A 57 -17.63 44.52 0.16
C GLY A 57 -18.10 44.09 1.55
N GLN A 58 -18.72 42.92 1.69
CA GLN A 58 -19.12 42.34 2.96
C GLN A 58 -18.22 41.16 3.33
N HIS A 59 -17.88 41.07 4.62
CA HIS A 59 -17.11 39.96 5.18
C HIS A 59 -18.07 38.79 5.46
N LEU A 60 -18.01 37.74 4.63
CA LEU A 60 -18.74 36.50 4.86
C LEU A 60 -17.84 35.47 5.54
N PHE A 61 -18.41 34.80 6.54
CA PHE A 61 -17.79 33.69 7.25
C PHE A 61 -18.39 32.38 6.76
N THR A 62 -17.58 31.47 6.22
CA THR A 62 -18.00 30.10 5.93
C THR A 62 -17.05 29.08 6.55
N SER A 63 -17.55 27.89 6.83
CA SER A 63 -16.75 26.78 7.33
C SER A 63 -16.32 25.88 6.17
N THR A 64 -15.01 25.72 5.97
CA THR A 64 -14.47 24.70 5.07
C THR A 64 -13.95 23.52 5.86
N GLU A 65 -14.28 22.31 5.43
CA GLU A 65 -13.72 21.10 6.01
C GLU A 65 -12.25 20.96 5.61
N VAL A 66 -11.37 20.71 6.57
CA VAL A 66 -9.94 20.54 6.29
C VAL A 66 -9.60 19.05 6.29
N PRO A 67 -9.13 18.50 5.15
CA PRO A 67 -8.77 17.09 5.05
C PRO A 67 -7.54 16.78 5.91
N ASN A 68 -7.53 15.59 6.51
CA ASN A 68 -6.48 15.19 7.45
C ASN A 68 -5.20 14.69 6.75
N LYS A 69 -4.57 15.58 5.98
CA LYS A 69 -3.32 15.33 5.24
C LYS A 69 -2.20 14.70 6.08
N PRO A 70 -1.79 15.26 7.23
CA PRO A 70 -0.67 14.70 7.99
C PRO A 70 -1.00 13.31 8.53
N LEU A 71 -2.20 13.10 9.07
CA LEU A 71 -2.59 11.77 9.57
C LEU A 71 -2.65 10.72 8.45
N ALA A 72 -3.08 11.10 7.25
CA ALA A 72 -3.08 10.20 6.09
C ALA A 72 -1.66 9.75 5.71
N ILE A 73 -0.67 10.65 5.77
CA ILE A 73 0.74 10.33 5.46
C ILE A 73 1.33 9.40 6.52
N PHE A 74 1.14 9.71 7.82
CA PHE A 74 1.61 8.83 8.89
C PHE A 74 0.92 7.47 8.85
N GLY A 75 -0.40 7.46 8.61
CA GLY A 75 -1.19 6.24 8.45
C GLY A 75 -0.71 5.38 7.28
N PHE A 76 -0.37 6.00 6.13
CA PHE A 76 0.24 5.30 4.99
C PHE A 76 1.53 4.59 5.39
N ILE A 77 2.48 5.33 5.98
CA ILE A 77 3.82 4.83 6.31
C ILE A 77 3.72 3.68 7.32
N ILE A 78 2.95 3.87 8.39
CA ILE A 78 2.78 2.86 9.45
C ILE A 78 2.12 1.61 8.88
N PHE A 79 1.02 1.76 8.15
CA PHE A 79 0.31 0.62 7.56
C PHE A 79 1.20 -0.14 6.56
N PHE A 80 1.92 0.58 5.70
CA PHE A 80 2.84 -0.01 4.73
C PHE A 80 3.92 -0.85 5.42
N ILE A 81 4.57 -0.31 6.46
CA ILE A 81 5.62 -1.03 7.20
C ILE A 81 5.06 -2.29 7.85
N ILE A 82 3.93 -2.20 8.55
CA ILE A 82 3.31 -3.35 9.23
C ILE A 82 3.00 -4.46 8.24
N VAL A 83 2.31 -4.13 7.15
CA VAL A 83 1.91 -5.12 6.14
C VAL A 83 3.13 -5.70 5.42
N LEU A 84 4.17 -4.89 5.16
CA LEU A 84 5.43 -5.40 4.58
C LEU A 84 6.11 -6.42 5.49
N VAL A 85 6.14 -6.18 6.81
CA VAL A 85 6.75 -7.12 7.77
C VAL A 85 5.97 -8.44 7.77
N ILE A 86 4.63 -8.37 7.80
CA ILE A 86 3.77 -9.55 7.73
C ILE A 86 3.99 -10.30 6.40
N TRP A 87 4.06 -9.59 5.28
CA TRP A 87 4.31 -10.18 3.97
C TRP A 87 5.66 -10.87 3.87
N LYS A 88 6.72 -10.24 4.38
CA LYS A 88 8.05 -10.82 4.46
C LYS A 88 8.03 -12.14 5.24
N PHE A 89 7.35 -12.17 6.38
CA PHE A 89 7.22 -13.36 7.21
C PHE A 89 6.51 -14.51 6.46
N ILE A 90 5.44 -14.20 5.71
CA ILE A 90 4.75 -15.17 4.86
C ILE A 90 5.69 -15.70 3.76
N CYS A 91 6.45 -14.84 3.09
CA CYS A 91 7.41 -15.27 2.07
C CYS A 91 8.49 -16.20 2.63
N GLU A 92 9.03 -15.92 3.81
CA GLU A 92 10.02 -16.79 4.46
C GLU A 92 9.42 -18.15 4.86
N LEU A 93 8.18 -18.17 5.35
CA LEU A 93 7.46 -19.43 5.63
C LEU A 93 7.23 -20.25 4.37
N LEU A 94 6.84 -19.60 3.26
CA LEU A 94 6.66 -20.27 1.99
C LEU A 94 7.98 -20.87 1.49
N ILE A 95 9.09 -20.14 1.56
CA ILE A 95 10.42 -20.66 1.19
C ILE A 95 10.72 -21.95 1.98
N LYS A 96 10.58 -21.92 3.31
CA LYS A 96 10.84 -23.11 4.15
C LYS A 96 9.92 -24.28 3.80
N PHE A 97 8.65 -24.01 3.54
CA PHE A 97 7.68 -25.03 3.17
C PHE A 97 8.07 -25.70 1.85
N PHE A 98 8.33 -24.92 0.79
CA PHE A 98 8.71 -25.49 -0.50
C PHE A 98 10.08 -26.19 -0.46
N SER A 99 11.07 -25.66 0.27
CA SER A 99 12.36 -26.33 0.44
C SER A 99 12.25 -27.67 1.18
N TYR A 100 11.25 -27.85 2.05
CA TYR A 100 10.98 -29.14 2.70
C TYR A 100 10.45 -30.19 1.72
N PHE A 101 9.64 -29.81 0.72
CA PHE A 101 9.12 -30.73 -0.30
C PHE A 101 10.11 -31.02 -1.44
N GLU A 102 11.13 -30.17 -1.61
CA GLU A 102 12.18 -30.35 -2.60
C GLU A 102 13.32 -31.25 -2.10
N SER A 103 13.37 -31.54 -0.79
CA SER A 103 14.29 -32.51 -0.14
C SER A 103 13.69 -33.92 -0.10
#